data_AF-A0A3R7F4Z9-F1
#
_entry.id   AF-A0A3R7F4Z9-F1
#
_cell.length_a   1.000
_cell.length_b   1.000
_cell.length_c   1.000
_cell.angle_alpha   90.00
_cell.angle_beta   90.00
_cell.angle_gamma   90.00
#
_symmetry.space_group_name_H-M   'P 1'
#
loop_
_entity.id
_entity.type
_entity.pdbx_description
1 polymer ?
#
loop_
_entity_poly.entity_id
_entity_poly.type
_entity_poly.pdbx_seq_one_letter_code
_entity_poly.pdbx_strand_id
1 'polypeptide(L)'
;MAASATGAVRVWIPKELYMALLRIQVSENLDWDDACQKAATLLDEGSEKYAKLLKREAEKLYSSRFMQQFNRARKSIAEEAYRRGYRDGYERGRLDHAIWYYCAICGGKIYVKPNSNSHMAIIKYMREHKWGHTTCHKKSNNSKP
;
A
#
# COMPACT_ATOMS: atom_id res chain seq x y z
N MET A 1 -54.81 -34.20 48.45
CA MET A 1 -54.58 -33.05 47.54
C MET A 1 -53.37 -33.41 46.67
N ALA A 2 -53.61 -34.09 45.55
CA ALA A 2 -52.54 -34.50 44.65
C ALA A 2 -52.22 -33.33 43.70
N ALA A 3 -51.02 -32.77 43.82
CA ALA A 3 -50.54 -31.74 42.91
C ALA A 3 -50.27 -32.38 41.54
N SER A 4 -50.97 -31.90 40.51
CA SER A 4 -50.78 -32.36 39.14
C SER A 4 -49.42 -31.90 38.62
N ALA A 5 -48.56 -32.83 38.21
CA ALA A 5 -47.35 -32.53 37.47
C ALA A 5 -47.73 -31.97 36.08
N THR A 6 -47.63 -30.64 35.94
CA THR A 6 -47.89 -29.92 34.69
C THR A 6 -46.73 -30.11 33.72
N GLY A 7 -46.98 -30.82 32.61
CA GLY A 7 -46.35 -30.58 31.31
C GLY A 7 -44.91 -31.05 31.10
N ALA A 8 -44.68 -32.37 31.02
CA ALA A 8 -43.42 -32.90 30.49
C ALA A 8 -43.36 -32.71 28.95
N VAL A 9 -42.58 -31.73 28.48
CA VAL A 9 -42.31 -31.56 27.05
C VAL A 9 -41.29 -32.61 26.61
N ARG A 10 -41.68 -33.52 25.71
CA ARG A 10 -40.74 -34.47 25.10
C ARG A 10 -39.83 -33.72 24.12
N VAL A 11 -38.58 -33.50 24.52
CA VAL A 11 -37.54 -32.92 23.67
C VAL A 11 -36.62 -34.04 23.20
N TRP A 12 -36.38 -34.12 21.89
CA TRP A 12 -35.38 -35.03 21.35
C TRP A 12 -33.98 -34.41 21.55
N ILE A 13 -33.13 -35.08 22.33
CA ILE A 13 -31.76 -34.63 22.58
C ILE A 13 -30.82 -35.47 21.70
N PRO A 14 -29.98 -34.83 20.85
CA PRO A 14 -28.94 -35.54 20.10
C PRO A 14 -28.02 -36.35 21.03
N LYS A 15 -27.61 -37.54 20.58
CA LYS A 15 -26.84 -38.49 21.40
C LYS A 15 -25.55 -37.86 21.94
N GLU A 16 -24.91 -37.00 21.16
CA GLU A 16 -23.66 -36.31 21.48
C GLU A 16 -23.85 -35.34 22.66
N LEU A 17 -24.95 -34.56 22.63
CA LEU A 17 -25.31 -33.64 23.70
C LEU A 17 -25.69 -34.39 24.98
N TYR A 18 -26.46 -35.47 24.85
CA TYR A 18 -26.81 -36.32 25.98
C TYR A 18 -25.57 -36.92 26.66
N MET A 19 -24.62 -37.45 25.87
CA MET A 19 -23.36 -37.98 26.40
C MET A 19 -22.48 -36.90 27.04
N ALA A 20 -22.53 -35.66 26.55
CA ALA A 20 -21.82 -34.54 27.16
C ALA A 20 -22.42 -34.16 28.52
N LEU A 21 -23.75 -34.10 28.62
CA LEU A 21 -24.48 -33.87 29.87
C LEU A 21 -24.18 -34.95 30.91
N LEU A 22 -24.25 -36.23 30.50
CA LEU A 22 -23.88 -37.34 31.39
C LEU A 22 -22.44 -37.26 31.87
N ARG A 23 -21.50 -36.83 31.03
CA ARG A 23 -20.11 -36.65 31.43
C ARG A 23 -19.96 -35.56 32.49
N ILE A 24 -20.64 -34.42 32.32
CA ILE A 24 -20.65 -33.32 33.30
C ILE A 24 -21.25 -33.81 34.62
N GLN A 25 -22.38 -34.52 34.53
CA GLN A 25 -23.06 -35.10 35.69
C GLN A 25 -22.13 -36.02 36.49
N VAL A 26 -21.44 -36.93 35.81
CA VAL A 26 -20.51 -37.88 36.45
C VAL A 26 -19.24 -37.20 36.95
N SER A 27 -18.67 -36.25 36.20
CA SER A 27 -17.41 -35.61 36.57
C SER A 27 -17.53 -34.64 37.75
N GLU A 28 -18.65 -33.93 37.83
CA GLU A 28 -18.91 -32.94 38.88
C GLU A 28 -19.84 -33.46 39.98
N ASN A 29 -20.30 -34.73 39.86
CA ASN A 29 -21.23 -35.39 40.78
C ASN A 29 -22.50 -34.54 41.02
N LEU A 30 -23.12 -34.10 39.93
CA LEU A 30 -24.30 -33.25 39.92
C LEU A 30 -25.57 -34.07 39.67
N ASP A 31 -26.73 -33.53 40.04
CA ASP A 31 -28.00 -34.07 39.56
C ASP A 31 -28.23 -33.69 38.07
N TRP A 32 -29.30 -34.22 37.48
CA TRP A 32 -29.57 -33.99 36.05
C TRP A 32 -29.86 -32.52 35.73
N ASP A 33 -30.57 -31.82 36.60
CA ASP A 33 -30.99 -30.43 36.37
C ASP A 33 -29.79 -29.48 36.54
N ASP A 34 -28.96 -29.71 37.56
CA ASP A 34 -27.71 -29.00 37.80
C ASP A 34 -26.71 -29.23 36.66
N ALA A 35 -26.60 -30.46 36.14
CA ALA A 35 -25.76 -30.77 35.00
C ALA A 35 -26.24 -30.06 33.72
N CYS A 36 -27.56 -29.96 33.52
CA CYS A 36 -28.14 -29.21 32.41
C CYS A 36 -27.87 -27.70 32.52
N GLN A 37 -28.03 -27.11 33.72
CA GLN A 37 -27.69 -25.70 33.96
C GLN A 37 -26.20 -25.41 33.77
N LYS A 38 -25.33 -26.32 34.22
CA LYS A 38 -23.89 -26.22 34.02
C LYS A 38 -23.53 -26.26 32.54
N ALA A 39 -24.13 -27.17 31.77
CA ALA A 39 -23.92 -27.26 30.33
C ALA A 39 -24.40 -26.02 29.58
N ALA A 40 -25.55 -25.46 29.97
CA ALA A 40 -26.05 -24.20 29.41
C ALA A 40 -25.04 -23.05 29.62
N THR A 41 -24.56 -22.89 30.86
CA THR A 41 -23.52 -21.89 31.19
C THR A 41 -22.27 -22.07 30.35
N LEU A 42 -21.80 -23.32 30.18
CA LEU A 42 -20.61 -23.62 29.37
C LEU A 42 -20.82 -23.32 27.88
N LEU A 43 -22.01 -23.58 27.35
CA LEU A 43 -22.36 -23.24 25.96
C LEU A 43 -22.44 -21.74 25.75
N ASP A 44 -23.04 -21.00 26.70
CA ASP A 44 -23.13 -19.55 26.65
C ASP A 44 -21.74 -18.90 26.73
N GLU A 45 -20.89 -19.33 27.67
CA GLU A 45 -19.51 -18.88 27.76
C GLU A 45 -18.69 -19.21 26.51
N GLY A 46 -18.89 -20.41 25.94
CA GLY A 46 -18.26 -20.83 24.70
C GLY A 46 -18.69 -19.95 23.53
N SER A 47 -19.98 -19.64 23.44
CA SER A 47 -20.55 -18.78 22.41
C SER A 47 -19.99 -17.35 22.50
N GLU A 48 -19.87 -16.79 23.70
CA GLU A 48 -19.26 -15.49 23.92
C GLU A 48 -17.78 -15.45 23.53
N LYS A 49 -17.01 -16.49 23.94
CA LYS A 49 -15.59 -16.60 23.59
C LYS A 49 -15.41 -16.67 22.08
N TYR A 50 -16.24 -17.45 21.39
CA TYR A 50 -16.23 -17.54 19.93
C TYR A 50 -16.59 -16.21 19.27
N ALA A 51 -17.65 -15.54 19.74
CA ALA A 51 -18.04 -14.22 19.23
C ALA A 51 -16.92 -13.18 19.39
N LYS A 52 -16.25 -13.16 20.56
CA LYS A 52 -15.10 -12.28 20.83
C LYS A 52 -13.93 -12.58 19.88
N LEU A 53 -13.63 -13.85 19.61
CA LEU A 53 -12.57 -14.26 18.67
C LEU A 53 -12.91 -13.86 17.23
N LEU A 54 -14.14 -14.11 16.79
CA LEU A 54 -14.61 -13.69 15.47
C LEU A 54 -14.48 -12.19 15.27
N LYS A 55 -14.90 -11.38 16.27
CA LYS A 55 -14.80 -9.93 16.20
C LYS A 55 -13.35 -9.47 16.07
N ARG A 56 -12.43 -10.04 16.87
CA ARG A 56 -10.99 -9.72 16.79
C ARG A 56 -10.39 -10.07 15.44
N GLU A 57 -10.71 -11.25 14.89
CA GLU A 57 -10.16 -11.65 13.59
C GLU A 57 -10.73 -10.80 12.46
N ALA A 58 -12.03 -10.46 12.51
CA ALA A 58 -12.64 -9.54 11.57
C ALA A 58 -11.99 -8.14 11.63
N GLU A 59 -11.75 -7.59 12.83
CA GLU A 59 -11.06 -6.32 13.03
C GLU A 59 -9.62 -6.36 12.48
N LYS A 60 -8.90 -7.46 12.69
CA LYS A 60 -7.55 -7.67 12.17
C LYS A 60 -7.51 -7.74 10.64
N LEU A 61 -8.43 -8.50 10.03
CA LEU A 61 -8.56 -8.60 8.57
C LEU A 61 -8.94 -7.26 7.95
N TYR A 62 -9.89 -6.55 8.56
CA TYR A 62 -10.31 -5.22 8.13
C TYR A 62 -9.15 -4.22 8.22
N SER A 63 -8.46 -4.17 9.35
CA SER A 63 -7.31 -3.27 9.57
C SER A 63 -6.17 -3.57 8.58
N SER A 64 -5.89 -4.85 8.33
CA SER A 64 -4.88 -5.27 7.35
C SER A 64 -5.23 -4.82 5.93
N ARG A 65 -6.47 -5.09 5.47
CA ARG A 65 -6.94 -4.67 4.15
C ARG A 65 -6.94 -3.15 4.01
N PHE A 66 -7.41 -2.45 5.04
CA PHE A 66 -7.40 -0.99 5.07
C PHE A 66 -5.98 -0.44 4.93
N MET A 67 -5.03 -0.94 5.70
CA MET A 67 -3.63 -0.51 5.63
C MET A 67 -3.00 -0.81 4.28
N GLN A 68 -3.31 -1.95 3.66
CA GLN A 68 -2.84 -2.25 2.30
C GLN A 68 -3.38 -1.26 1.27
N GLN A 69 -4.68 -0.97 1.29
CA GLN A 69 -5.30 0.00 0.38
C GLN A 69 -4.74 1.41 0.60
N PHE A 70 -4.60 1.81 1.87
CA PHE A 70 -4.06 3.12 2.24
C PHE A 70 -2.60 3.28 1.80
N ASN A 71 -1.77 2.26 2.00
CA ASN A 71 -0.38 2.27 1.55
C ASN A 71 -0.29 2.34 0.02
N ARG A 72 -1.18 1.64 -0.70
CA ARG A 72 -1.27 1.72 -2.17
C ARG A 72 -1.63 3.13 -2.63
N ALA A 73 -2.64 3.75 -2.02
CA ALA A 73 -3.05 5.12 -2.32
C ALA A 73 -1.94 6.14 -2.02
N ARG A 74 -1.25 6.00 -0.88
CA ARG A 74 -0.09 6.86 -0.54
C ARG A 74 1.02 6.74 -1.59
N LYS A 75 1.34 5.52 -2.01
CA LYS A 75 2.37 5.29 -3.03
C LYS A 75 2.00 5.92 -4.36
N SER A 76 0.74 5.78 -4.81
CA SER A 76 0.30 6.38 -6.07
C SER A 76 0.35 7.91 -6.04
N ILE A 77 -0.07 8.53 -4.93
CA ILE A 77 -0.03 9.99 -4.77
C ILE A 77 1.43 10.49 -4.81
N ALA A 78 2.33 9.82 -4.10
CA ALA A 78 3.74 10.19 -4.08
C ALA A 78 4.39 10.07 -5.47
N GLU A 79 4.09 8.99 -6.20
CA GLU A 79 4.60 8.79 -7.56
C GLU A 79 4.07 9.84 -8.54
N GLU A 80 2.79 10.20 -8.42
CA GLU A 80 2.19 11.24 -9.25
C GLU A 80 2.80 12.62 -8.97
N ALA A 81 2.97 12.98 -7.69
CA ALA A 81 3.62 14.21 -7.28
C ALA A 81 5.06 14.29 -7.79
N TYR A 82 5.82 13.19 -7.69
CA TYR A 82 7.18 13.11 -8.22
C TYR A 82 7.21 13.30 -9.74
N ARG A 83 6.34 12.62 -10.50
CA ARG A 83 6.27 12.75 -11.96
C ARG A 83 5.91 14.17 -12.39
N ARG A 84 4.96 14.81 -11.70
CA ARG A 84 4.60 16.22 -11.96
C ARG A 84 5.78 17.14 -11.68
N GLY A 85 6.38 17.04 -10.49
CA GLY A 85 7.53 17.87 -10.12
C GLY A 85 8.72 17.70 -11.07
N TYR A 86 9.00 16.47 -11.48
CA TYR A 86 10.03 16.17 -12.49
C TYR A 86 9.70 16.82 -13.83
N ARG A 87 8.47 16.66 -14.32
CA ARG A 87 8.03 17.25 -15.60
C ARG A 87 8.10 18.77 -15.57
N ASP A 88 7.61 19.40 -14.51
CA ASP A 88 7.59 20.85 -14.36
C ASP A 88 9.01 21.42 -14.19
N GLY A 89 9.88 20.70 -13.48
CA GLY A 89 11.29 21.07 -13.34
C GLY A 89 12.04 20.92 -14.67
N TYR A 90 11.84 19.80 -15.37
CA TYR A 90 12.44 19.55 -16.67
C TYR A 90 11.97 20.57 -17.72
N GLU A 91 10.68 20.87 -17.76
CA GLU A 91 10.11 21.82 -18.73
C GLU A 91 10.60 23.24 -18.48
N ARG A 92 10.65 23.69 -17.22
CA ARG A 92 11.25 24.99 -16.86
C ARG A 92 12.73 25.05 -17.26
N GLY A 93 13.52 24.04 -16.89
CA GLY A 93 14.92 23.96 -17.28
C GLY A 93 15.11 23.94 -18.81
N ARG A 94 14.19 23.29 -19.54
CA ARG A 94 14.19 23.30 -21.01
C ARG A 94 13.90 24.69 -21.57
N LEU A 95 12.92 25.41 -21.04
CA LEU A 95 12.58 26.76 -21.52
C LEU A 95 13.70 27.77 -21.24
N ASP A 96 14.30 27.71 -20.05
CA ASP A 96 15.28 28.71 -19.60
C ASP A 96 16.70 28.46 -20.15
N HIS A 97 17.05 27.20 -20.43
CA HIS A 97 18.44 26.82 -20.73
C HIS A 97 18.65 25.98 -21.99
N ALA A 98 17.59 25.57 -22.70
CA ALA A 98 17.81 24.73 -23.88
C ALA A 98 18.48 25.52 -25.02
N ILE A 99 19.50 24.90 -25.61
CA ILE A 99 20.11 25.35 -26.85
C ILE A 99 19.25 24.83 -28.02
N TRP A 100 18.83 25.73 -28.90
CA TRP A 100 18.01 25.39 -30.07
C TRP A 100 18.38 26.25 -31.28
N TYR A 101 18.04 25.75 -32.48
CA TYR A 101 18.20 26.46 -33.75
C TYR A 101 17.03 26.13 -34.68
N TYR A 102 16.81 26.92 -35.73
CA TYR A 102 15.72 26.68 -36.68
C TYR A 102 16.13 25.67 -37.77
N CYS A 103 15.19 24.80 -38.14
CA CYS A 103 15.32 23.92 -39.29
C CYS A 103 15.36 24.76 -40.57
N ALA A 104 16.38 24.55 -41.40
CA ALA A 104 16.52 25.28 -42.67
C ALA A 104 15.42 24.96 -43.69
N ILE A 105 14.73 23.82 -43.56
CA ILE A 105 13.72 23.37 -44.52
C ILE A 105 12.32 23.85 -44.11
N CYS A 106 11.91 23.54 -42.88
CA CYS A 106 10.54 23.82 -42.43
C CYS A 106 10.44 25.03 -41.47
N GLY A 107 11.56 25.63 -41.06
CA GLY A 107 11.57 26.74 -40.11
C GLY A 107 11.22 26.35 -38.67
N GLY A 108 10.97 25.07 -38.37
CA GLY A 108 10.64 24.60 -37.03
C GLY A 108 11.84 24.63 -36.06
N LYS A 109 11.59 24.78 -34.76
CA LYS A 109 12.65 24.74 -33.73
C LYS A 109 13.21 23.33 -33.54
N ILE A 110 14.53 23.20 -33.61
CA ILE A 110 15.27 21.98 -33.30
C ILE A 110 16.02 22.19 -31.98
N TYR A 111 15.67 21.38 -30.99
CA TYR A 111 16.36 21.38 -29.70
C TYR A 111 17.59 20.47 -29.74
N VAL A 112 18.73 20.99 -29.26
CA VAL A 112 19.97 20.24 -29.19
C VAL A 112 19.92 19.32 -27.96
N LYS A 113 19.87 18.01 -28.20
CA LYS A 113 19.96 17.02 -27.12
C LYS A 113 21.43 16.75 -26.77
N PRO A 114 21.78 16.53 -25.49
CA PRO A 114 23.10 16.05 -25.11
C PRO A 114 23.47 14.78 -25.90
N ASN A 115 24.72 14.70 -26.30
CA ASN A 115 25.29 13.60 -27.10
C ASN A 115 24.62 13.31 -28.46
N SER A 116 23.76 14.21 -28.95
CA SER A 116 23.23 14.11 -30.32
C SER A 116 24.26 14.56 -31.37
N ASN A 117 24.00 14.21 -32.64
CA ASN A 117 24.82 14.66 -33.77
C ASN A 117 24.91 16.20 -33.83
N SER A 118 23.83 16.93 -33.55
CA SER A 118 23.85 18.39 -33.49
C SER A 118 24.73 18.92 -32.34
N HIS A 119 24.68 18.26 -31.18
CA HIS A 119 25.55 18.62 -30.05
C HIS A 119 27.03 18.42 -30.41
N MET A 120 27.36 17.29 -31.05
CA MET A 120 28.73 17.00 -31.50
C MET A 120 29.19 17.97 -32.60
N ALA A 121 28.31 18.33 -33.52
CA ALA A 121 28.60 19.33 -34.55
C ALA A 121 28.91 20.70 -33.94
N ILE A 122 28.16 21.13 -32.92
CA ILE A 122 28.44 22.38 -32.19
C ILE A 122 29.80 22.31 -31.49
N ILE A 123 30.10 21.22 -30.78
CA ILE A 123 31.41 21.04 -30.12
C ILE A 123 32.55 21.12 -31.13
N LYS A 124 32.41 20.41 -32.25
CA LYS A 124 33.40 20.39 -33.33
C LYS A 124 33.60 21.79 -33.92
N TYR A 125 32.50 22.49 -34.23
CA TYR A 125 32.53 23.84 -34.77
C TYR A 125 33.26 24.80 -33.83
N MET A 126 32.92 24.80 -32.54
CA MET A 126 33.55 25.68 -31.55
C MET A 126 35.06 25.42 -31.46
N ARG A 127 35.48 24.15 -31.48
CA ARG A 127 36.90 23.78 -31.49
C ARG A 127 37.62 24.28 -32.74
N GLU A 128 37.05 24.05 -33.93
CA GLU A 128 37.65 24.45 -35.22
C GLU A 128 37.80 25.97 -35.36
N HIS A 129 36.83 26.71 -34.84
CA HIS A 129 36.82 28.18 -34.86
C HIS A 129 37.58 28.79 -33.69
N LYS A 130 38.37 27.98 -32.96
CA LYS A 130 39.21 28.41 -31.83
C LYS A 130 38.42 29.15 -30.74
N TRP A 131 37.14 28.81 -30.54
CA TRP A 131 36.40 29.28 -29.38
C TRP A 131 37.01 28.69 -28.12
N GLY A 132 37.14 29.51 -27.09
CA GLY A 132 37.82 29.13 -25.87
C GLY A 132 37.65 30.19 -24.79
N HIS A 133 38.05 29.85 -23.57
CA HIS A 133 37.94 30.78 -22.44
C HIS A 133 38.72 32.06 -22.72
N THR A 134 38.19 33.18 -22.25
CA THR A 134 38.84 34.49 -22.38
C THR A 134 40.24 34.51 -21.76
N THR A 135 40.45 33.75 -20.67
CA THR A 135 41.76 33.59 -20.02
C THR A 135 42.77 32.84 -20.89
N CYS A 136 42.34 31.82 -21.64
CA CYS A 136 43.19 31.10 -22.58
C CYS A 136 43.66 32.00 -23.73
N HIS A 137 42.75 32.81 -24.29
CA HIS A 137 43.06 33.78 -25.34
C HIS A 137 43.97 34.93 -24.86
N LYS A 138 43.81 35.39 -23.62
CA LYS A 138 44.70 36.39 -23.02
C LYS A 138 46.14 35.86 -22.84
N LYS A 139 46.29 34.60 -22.39
CA LYS A 139 47.61 33.98 -22.25
C LYS A 139 48.32 33.80 -23.60
N SER A 140 47.60 33.40 -24.65
CA SER A 140 48.20 33.27 -26.00
C SER A 140 48.64 34.60 -26.60
N ASN A 141 47.99 35.71 -26.25
CA ASN A 141 48.37 37.04 -26.72
C ASN A 141 49.59 37.59 -25.97
N ASN A 142 49.72 37.32 -24.66
CA ASN A 142 50.89 37.73 -23.87
C ASN A 142 52.13 36.84 -24.07
N SER A 143 51.99 35.69 -24.75
CA SER A 143 53.09 34.78 -25.07
C SER A 143 53.59 34.89 -26.51
N LYS A 144 53.14 35.89 -27.28
CA LYS A 144 53.75 36.24 -28.57
C LYS A 144 54.84 37.30 -28.32
N PRO A 145 56.08 37.10 -28.80
CA PRO A 145 57.13 38.13 -28.74
C PRO A 145 56.77 39.36 -29.58
#